data_AF-A0A7S2EEP2-F1
#
_entry.id   AF-A0A7S2EEP2-F1
#
_cell.length_a   1.000
_cell.length_b   1.000
_cell.length_c   1.000
_cell.angle_alpha   90.00
_cell.angle_beta   90.00
_cell.angle_gamma   90.00
#
_symmetry.space_group_name_H-M   'P 1'
#
loop_
_entity.id
_entity.type
_entity.pdbx_description
1 polymer ?
#
loop_
_entity_poly.entity_id
_entity_poly.type
_entity_poly.pdbx_seq_one_letter_code
_entity_poly.pdbx_strand_id
1 'polypeptide(L)'
;SLARAEAPPAADDPISIAQALRLHLYVSSDPTLSPSELHILEKSKMLDLLHDYNVSYRDLLKLASTPLPFPLIQMGRTFLFLWTFTIPFALVGIVDEIVSVTVFVFFLTYGFVGMEFVTMKMLHPFGDALNDLNVSGMGRAVAIGIDHDVEAFQRFCKKQGPYLGERGGFSSGGSSLRSVAIGGAGALSKYDPMFESQGSAASLTGYHRSGDMPISQQHDYHQLER
;
A
#
# COMPACT_ATOMS: atom_id res chain seq x y z
N SER A 1 -12.77 -28.80 -4.01
CA SER A 1 -13.42 -27.78 -4.85
C SER A 1 -12.65 -26.48 -4.73
N LEU A 2 -11.49 -26.41 -5.37
CA LEU A 2 -10.67 -25.20 -5.45
C LEU A 2 -11.35 -24.27 -6.46
N ALA A 3 -11.79 -23.12 -5.98
CA ALA A 3 -12.42 -22.08 -6.76
C ALA A 3 -11.53 -21.74 -7.96
N ARG A 4 -12.10 -21.91 -9.15
CA ARG A 4 -11.62 -21.36 -10.39
C ARG A 4 -11.66 -19.83 -10.23
N ALA A 5 -10.54 -19.24 -9.82
CA ALA A 5 -10.34 -17.81 -9.94
C ALA A 5 -10.48 -17.47 -11.42
N GLU A 6 -11.64 -16.93 -11.78
CA GLU A 6 -11.93 -16.45 -13.12
C GLU A 6 -10.92 -15.33 -13.37
N ALA A 7 -9.90 -15.61 -14.18
CA ALA A 7 -8.92 -14.61 -14.56
C ALA A 7 -9.68 -13.43 -15.18
N PRO A 8 -9.50 -12.21 -14.68
CA PRO A 8 -10.21 -11.06 -15.21
C PRO A 8 -9.89 -10.92 -16.71
N PRO A 9 -10.85 -10.44 -17.53
CA PRO A 9 -10.64 -10.29 -18.96
C PRO A 9 -9.35 -9.50 -19.20
N ALA A 10 -8.57 -9.87 -20.22
CA ALA A 10 -7.22 -9.34 -20.46
C ALA A 10 -7.12 -7.79 -20.56
N ALA A 11 -8.25 -7.08 -20.59
CA ALA A 11 -8.36 -5.63 -20.47
C ALA A 11 -8.10 -5.07 -19.05
N ASP A 12 -8.11 -5.93 -18.01
CA ASP A 12 -8.00 -5.54 -16.60
C ASP A 12 -6.62 -5.83 -15.99
N ASP A 13 -5.63 -6.27 -16.79
CA ASP A 13 -4.27 -6.45 -16.29
C ASP A 13 -3.63 -5.08 -16.00
N PRO A 14 -3.27 -4.77 -14.75
CA PRO A 14 -2.68 -3.48 -14.38
C PRO A 14 -1.39 -3.17 -15.13
N ILE A 15 -0.62 -4.18 -15.55
CA ILE A 15 0.56 -3.98 -16.40
C ILE A 15 0.16 -3.49 -17.78
N SER A 16 -0.92 -4.02 -18.35
CA SER A 16 -1.45 -3.59 -19.65
C SER A 16 -1.98 -2.16 -19.57
N ILE A 17 -2.64 -1.78 -18.48
CA ILE A 17 -3.10 -0.40 -18.22
C ILE A 17 -1.90 0.54 -18.10
N ALA A 18 -0.84 0.15 -17.36
CA ALA A 18 0.38 0.95 -17.25
C ALA A 18 1.07 1.13 -18.62
N GLN A 19 1.09 0.10 -19.47
CA GLN A 19 1.61 0.22 -20.83
C GLN A 19 0.75 1.15 -21.70
N ALA A 20 -0.57 1.10 -21.57
CA ALA A 20 -1.47 2.02 -22.27
C ALA A 20 -1.23 3.48 -21.84
N LEU A 21 -1.06 3.74 -20.54
CA LEU A 21 -0.69 5.06 -20.02
C LEU A 21 0.64 5.56 -20.59
N ARG A 22 1.64 4.66 -20.67
CA ARG A 22 2.93 4.98 -21.28
C ARG A 22 2.78 5.40 -22.74
N LEU A 23 2.00 4.65 -23.52
CA LEU A 23 1.72 4.98 -24.92
C LEU A 23 0.99 6.32 -25.05
N HIS A 24 0.01 6.58 -24.18
CA HIS A 24 -0.70 7.85 -24.15
C HIS A 24 0.27 9.03 -23.91
N LEU A 25 1.18 8.93 -22.93
CA LEU A 25 2.19 9.96 -22.65
C LEU A 25 3.14 10.22 -23.84
N TYR A 26 3.43 9.20 -24.65
CA TYR A 26 4.20 9.36 -25.88
C TYR A 26 3.38 9.97 -27.02
N VAL A 27 2.12 9.57 -27.20
CA VAL A 27 1.25 10.06 -28.31
C VAL A 27 0.77 11.49 -28.08
N SER A 28 0.53 11.90 -26.83
CA SER A 28 0.17 13.29 -26.51
C SER A 28 1.29 14.31 -26.79
N SER A 29 2.46 13.88 -27.28
CA SER A 29 3.52 14.77 -27.73
C SER A 29 3.27 15.25 -29.17
N ASP A 30 2.32 16.16 -29.35
CA ASP A 30 2.20 16.87 -30.62
C ASP A 30 3.37 17.88 -30.75
N PRO A 31 4.22 17.79 -31.78
CA PRO A 31 5.36 18.70 -31.98
C PRO A 31 4.95 20.14 -32.36
N THR A 32 3.65 20.42 -32.53
CA THR A 32 3.16 21.73 -32.99
C THR A 32 2.87 22.74 -31.88
N LEU A 33 2.82 22.31 -30.61
CA LEU A 33 2.49 23.19 -29.46
C LEU A 33 3.72 23.49 -28.58
N SER A 34 4.60 24.36 -29.10
CA SER A 34 5.70 25.07 -28.41
C SER A 34 6.89 24.25 -27.84
N PRO A 35 8.15 24.63 -28.18
CA PRO A 35 9.35 23.95 -27.70
C PRO A 35 9.73 24.51 -26.32
N SER A 36 9.21 23.90 -25.26
CA SER A 36 9.65 24.20 -23.91
C SER A 36 10.37 22.98 -23.34
N GLU A 37 11.70 23.09 -23.16
CA GLU A 37 12.57 22.07 -22.54
C GLU A 37 12.05 21.55 -21.19
N LEU A 38 11.18 22.33 -20.53
CA LEU A 38 10.49 21.98 -19.30
C LEU A 38 9.60 20.73 -19.43
N HIS A 39 9.03 20.48 -20.62
CA HIS A 39 8.10 19.36 -20.85
C HIS A 39 8.81 18.00 -20.95
N ILE A 40 10.09 17.96 -21.30
CA ILE A 40 10.86 16.70 -21.39
C ILE A 40 11.18 16.17 -20.00
N LEU A 41 11.57 17.06 -19.07
CA LEU A 41 11.89 16.69 -17.70
C LEU A 41 10.66 16.19 -16.94
N GLU A 42 9.51 16.87 -17.09
CA GLU A 42 8.25 16.44 -16.47
C GLU A 42 7.80 15.07 -16.98
N LYS A 43 7.97 14.81 -18.28
CA LYS A 43 7.69 13.49 -18.87
C LYS A 43 8.62 12.41 -18.34
N SER A 44 9.92 12.69 -18.24
CA SER A 44 10.86 11.75 -17.63
C SER A 44 10.39 11.38 -16.22
N LYS A 45 10.03 12.38 -15.41
CA LYS A 45 9.51 12.15 -14.06
C LYS A 45 8.24 11.29 -14.05
N MET A 46 7.28 11.54 -14.94
CA MET A 46 6.07 10.72 -15.02
C MET A 46 6.37 9.29 -15.45
N LEU A 47 7.31 9.09 -16.38
CA LEU A 47 7.76 7.76 -16.79
C LEU A 47 8.50 7.04 -15.65
N ASP A 48 9.27 7.76 -14.85
CA ASP A 48 9.94 7.22 -13.66
C ASP A 48 8.90 6.76 -12.63
N LEU A 49 7.87 7.57 -12.33
CA LEU A 49 6.78 7.18 -11.43
C LEU A 49 6.01 5.94 -11.94
N LEU A 50 5.81 5.83 -13.26
CA LEU A 50 5.15 4.67 -13.87
C LEU A 50 6.05 3.43 -13.83
N HIS A 51 7.36 3.60 -13.93
CA HIS A 51 8.33 2.52 -13.74
C HIS A 51 8.31 2.03 -12.30
N ASP A 52 8.33 2.93 -11.32
CA ASP A 52 8.28 2.62 -9.89
C ASP A 52 7.00 1.85 -9.54
N TYR A 53 5.86 2.23 -10.12
CA TYR A 53 4.61 1.49 -10.01
C TYR A 53 4.76 0.04 -10.52
N ASN A 54 5.33 -0.15 -11.71
CA ASN A 54 5.50 -1.48 -12.30
C ASN A 54 6.46 -2.37 -11.50
N VAL A 55 7.54 -1.79 -10.97
CA VAL A 55 8.49 -2.49 -10.09
C VAL A 55 7.76 -2.95 -8.83
N SER A 56 7.07 -2.03 -8.16
CA SER A 56 6.32 -2.32 -6.93
C SER A 56 5.24 -3.39 -7.15
N TYR A 57 4.50 -3.33 -8.26
CA TYR A 57 3.50 -4.33 -8.61
C TYR A 57 4.11 -5.71 -8.84
N ARG A 58 5.24 -5.79 -9.54
CA ARG A 58 5.96 -7.05 -9.77
C ARG A 58 6.49 -7.65 -8.48
N ASP A 59 6.98 -6.83 -7.57
CA ASP A 59 7.47 -7.31 -6.29
C ASP A 59 6.32 -7.82 -5.41
N LEU A 60 5.17 -7.15 -5.43
CA LEU A 60 3.95 -7.65 -4.80
C LEU A 60 3.51 -9.00 -5.40
N LEU A 61 3.56 -9.14 -6.73
CA LEU A 61 3.21 -10.40 -7.41
C LEU A 61 4.18 -11.52 -7.04
N LYS A 62 5.48 -11.23 -6.91
CA LYS A 62 6.46 -12.22 -6.41
C LYS A 62 6.08 -12.68 -5.02
N LEU A 63 5.86 -11.74 -4.09
CA LEU A 63 5.46 -12.07 -2.71
C LEU A 63 4.17 -12.90 -2.65
N ALA A 64 3.18 -12.57 -3.47
CA ALA A 64 1.92 -13.31 -3.54
C ALA A 64 2.06 -14.70 -4.20
N SER A 65 2.98 -14.84 -5.16
CA SER A 65 3.18 -16.07 -5.94
C SER A 65 4.22 -17.03 -5.39
N THR A 66 4.94 -16.66 -4.33
CA THR A 66 5.93 -17.52 -3.66
C THR A 66 5.35 -18.13 -2.38
N PRO A 67 4.48 -19.16 -2.46
CA PRO A 67 4.09 -19.89 -1.28
C PRO A 67 5.32 -20.61 -0.71
N LEU A 68 5.41 -20.72 0.61
CA LEU A 68 6.42 -21.55 1.24
C LEU A 68 6.31 -22.99 0.71
N PRO A 69 7.44 -23.67 0.45
CA PRO A 69 7.41 -25.02 -0.07
C PRO A 69 6.68 -25.92 0.93
N PHE A 70 5.71 -26.69 0.43
CA PHE A 70 4.87 -27.58 1.24
C PHE A 70 5.67 -28.46 2.22
N PRO A 71 6.80 -29.08 1.83
CA PRO A 71 7.60 -29.88 2.76
C PRO A 71 8.11 -29.10 3.98
N LEU A 72 8.42 -27.80 3.85
CA LEU A 72 8.90 -26.99 4.96
C LEU A 72 7.80 -26.80 6.01
N ILE A 73 6.58 -26.48 5.57
CA ILE A 73 5.42 -26.35 6.46
C ILE A 73 5.09 -27.71 7.11
N GLN A 74 5.06 -28.77 6.32
CA GLN A 74 4.70 -30.10 6.80
C GLN A 74 5.71 -30.64 7.82
N MET A 75 7.01 -30.54 7.52
CA MET A 75 8.06 -31.00 8.43
C MET A 75 8.13 -30.12 9.69
N GLY A 76 7.95 -28.80 9.56
CA GLY A 76 7.90 -27.88 10.70
C GLY A 76 6.80 -28.23 11.70
N ARG A 77 5.58 -28.45 11.21
CA ARG A 77 4.46 -28.90 12.06
C ARG A 77 4.69 -30.26 12.70
N THR A 78 5.24 -31.20 11.94
CA THR A 78 5.54 -32.54 12.44
C THR A 78 6.57 -32.48 13.57
N PHE A 79 7.63 -31.67 13.40
CA PHE A 79 8.64 -31.45 14.43
C PHE A 79 8.06 -30.77 15.68
N LEU A 80 7.21 -29.76 15.50
CA LEU A 80 6.54 -29.06 16.60
C LEU A 80 5.68 -30.01 17.44
N PHE A 81 4.87 -30.86 16.79
CA PHE A 81 4.07 -31.85 17.51
C PHE A 81 4.92 -32.89 18.22
N LEU A 82 5.97 -33.39 17.57
CA LEU A 82 6.90 -34.36 18.18
C LEU A 82 7.59 -33.75 19.40
N TRP A 83 8.09 -32.53 19.28
CA TRP A 83 8.73 -31.79 20.36
C TRP A 83 7.79 -31.57 21.54
N THR A 84 6.58 -31.05 21.27
CA THR A 84 5.56 -30.78 22.29
C THR A 84 5.12 -32.06 23.00
N PHE A 85 5.05 -33.19 22.28
CA PHE A 85 4.70 -34.48 22.85
C PHE A 85 5.86 -35.12 23.65
N THR A 86 7.11 -34.85 23.30
CA THR A 86 8.29 -35.44 23.97
C THR A 86 8.67 -34.69 25.25
N ILE A 87 8.43 -33.38 25.31
CA ILE A 87 8.67 -32.52 26.49
C ILE A 87 8.07 -33.07 27.81
N PRO A 88 6.79 -33.49 27.90
CA PRO A 88 6.23 -33.99 29.15
C PRO A 88 6.97 -35.24 29.66
N PHE A 89 7.40 -36.15 28.77
CA PHE A 89 8.17 -37.32 29.17
C PHE A 89 9.56 -36.96 29.68
N ALA A 90 10.20 -35.94 29.09
CA ALA A 90 11.50 -35.47 29.55
C ALA A 90 11.43 -34.80 30.94
N LEU A 91 10.31 -34.14 31.27
CA LEU A 91 10.14 -33.43 32.54
C LEU A 91 9.81 -34.34 33.73
N VAL A 92 9.15 -35.47 33.50
CA VAL A 92 8.76 -36.43 34.57
C VAL A 92 9.96 -36.93 35.38
N GLY A 93 11.17 -36.93 34.81
CA GLY A 93 12.40 -37.36 35.51
C GLY A 93 13.13 -36.25 36.28
N ILE A 94 12.68 -35.00 36.21
CA ILE A 94 13.42 -33.83 36.75
C ILE A 94 12.65 -33.15 37.88
N VAL A 95 11.32 -33.14 37.81
CA VAL A 95 10.47 -32.39 38.74
C VAL A 95 9.46 -33.34 39.38
N ASP A 96 9.49 -33.43 40.71
CA ASP A 96 8.60 -34.31 41.47
C ASP A 96 7.17 -33.75 41.59
N GLU A 97 7.02 -32.43 41.47
CA GLU A 97 5.73 -31.73 41.61
C GLU A 97 4.94 -31.71 40.30
N ILE A 98 3.91 -32.57 40.22
CA ILE A 98 3.03 -32.75 39.04
C ILE A 98 2.37 -31.43 38.61
N VAL A 99 2.00 -30.58 39.57
CA VAL A 99 1.34 -29.28 39.29
C VAL A 99 2.28 -28.35 38.54
N SER A 100 3.56 -28.28 38.93
CA SER A 100 4.57 -27.46 38.28
C SER A 100 4.83 -27.92 36.85
N VAL A 101 4.98 -29.24 36.65
CA VAL A 101 5.16 -29.85 35.32
C VAL A 101 3.97 -29.54 34.40
N THR A 102 2.74 -29.69 34.90
CA THR A 102 1.53 -29.47 34.10
C THR A 102 1.41 -28.01 33.64
N VAL A 103 1.62 -27.05 34.54
CA VAL A 103 1.57 -25.62 34.21
C VAL A 103 2.66 -25.26 33.21
N PHE A 104 3.88 -25.77 33.40
CA PHE A 104 4.99 -25.54 32.47
C PHE A 104 4.69 -26.08 31.07
N VAL A 105 4.22 -27.32 30.96
CA VAL A 105 3.85 -27.94 29.68
C VAL A 105 2.70 -27.18 29.01
N PHE A 106 1.73 -26.68 29.78
CA PHE A 106 0.64 -25.85 29.25
C PHE A 106 1.16 -24.58 28.59
N PHE A 107 2.00 -23.80 29.28
CA PHE A 107 2.58 -22.58 28.72
C PHE A 107 3.48 -22.86 27.52
N LEU A 108 4.28 -23.92 27.58
CA LEU A 108 5.17 -24.31 26.49
C LEU A 108 4.36 -24.70 25.25
N THR A 109 3.34 -25.54 25.40
CA THR A 109 2.43 -25.93 24.32
C THR A 109 1.70 -24.72 23.73
N TYR A 110 1.15 -23.86 24.60
CA TYR A 110 0.48 -22.63 24.17
C TYR A 110 1.43 -21.71 23.40
N GLY A 111 2.67 -21.56 23.85
CA GLY A 111 3.69 -20.76 23.17
C GLY A 111 4.03 -21.29 21.78
N PHE A 112 4.39 -22.57 21.67
CA PHE A 112 4.79 -23.17 20.39
C PHE A 112 3.62 -23.27 19.40
N VAL A 113 2.46 -23.76 19.84
CA VAL A 113 1.26 -23.85 18.99
C VAL A 113 0.76 -22.46 18.60
N GLY A 114 0.81 -21.49 19.53
CA GLY A 114 0.46 -20.10 19.25
C GLY A 114 1.38 -19.47 18.20
N MET A 115 2.69 -19.69 18.29
CA MET A 115 3.65 -19.21 17.28
C MET A 115 3.38 -19.81 15.89
N GLU A 116 3.04 -21.10 15.79
CA GLU A 116 2.67 -21.74 14.53
C GLU A 116 1.39 -21.12 13.94
N PHE A 117 0.39 -20.84 14.78
CA PHE A 117 -0.85 -20.18 14.33
C PHE A 117 -0.59 -18.76 13.81
N VAL A 118 0.24 -17.98 14.50
CA VAL A 118 0.64 -16.63 14.04
C VAL A 118 1.38 -16.71 12.71
N THR A 119 2.31 -17.67 12.56
CA THR A 119 3.05 -17.89 11.31
C THR A 119 2.10 -18.19 10.15
N MET A 120 1.07 -19.02 10.39
CA MET A 120 0.05 -19.34 9.38
C MET A 120 -0.78 -18.14 8.95
N LYS A 121 -1.07 -17.23 9.87
CA LYS A 121 -1.78 -15.97 9.55
C LYS A 121 -0.88 -15.03 8.75
N MET A 122 0.39 -14.89 9.14
CA MET A 122 1.35 -14.05 8.41
C MET A 122 1.68 -14.57 7.00
N LEU A 123 1.51 -15.86 6.75
CA LEU A 123 1.77 -16.46 5.43
C LEU A 123 0.76 -16.02 4.36
N HIS A 124 -0.44 -15.57 4.75
CA HIS A 124 -1.50 -15.14 3.83
C HIS A 124 -1.95 -13.70 4.11
N PRO A 125 -1.10 -12.68 3.89
CA PRO A 125 -1.39 -11.30 4.28
C PRO A 125 -2.45 -10.61 3.40
N PHE A 126 -2.79 -11.17 2.24
CA PHE A 126 -3.71 -10.59 1.25
C PHE A 126 -5.09 -11.28 1.23
N GLY A 127 -5.46 -11.99 2.30
CA GLY A 127 -6.77 -12.61 2.43
C GLY A 127 -7.86 -11.63 2.87
N ASP A 128 -9.01 -12.18 3.26
CA ASP A 128 -10.18 -11.44 3.74
C ASP A 128 -10.36 -11.53 5.27
N ALA A 129 -9.35 -11.98 6.02
CA ALA A 129 -9.46 -12.05 7.47
C ALA A 129 -9.31 -10.66 8.12
N LEU A 130 -9.82 -10.51 9.34
CA LEU A 130 -9.80 -9.24 10.09
C LEU A 130 -8.41 -8.63 10.28
N ASN A 131 -7.36 -9.45 10.28
CA ASN A 131 -5.97 -9.03 10.47
C ASN A 131 -5.17 -8.97 9.15
N ASP A 132 -5.84 -9.15 8.01
CA ASP A 132 -5.19 -9.11 6.70
C ASP A 132 -5.11 -7.66 6.19
N LEU A 133 -4.26 -7.44 5.18
CA LEU A 133 -4.09 -6.12 4.58
C LEU A 133 -5.35 -5.73 3.81
N ASN A 134 -5.90 -4.56 4.12
CA ASN A 134 -7.09 -4.02 3.45
C ASN A 134 -6.75 -3.44 2.06
N VAL A 135 -6.42 -4.31 1.11
CA VAL A 135 -6.05 -3.92 -0.27
C VAL A 135 -7.20 -3.17 -0.96
N SER A 136 -8.45 -3.59 -0.73
CA SER A 136 -9.64 -2.92 -1.29
C SER A 136 -9.81 -1.50 -0.76
N GLY A 137 -9.59 -1.30 0.54
CA GLY A 137 -9.63 0.01 1.18
C GLY A 137 -8.51 0.92 0.71
N MET A 138 -7.29 0.39 0.57
CA MET A 138 -6.16 1.13 0.03
C MET A 138 -6.41 1.57 -1.43
N GLY A 139 -6.93 0.67 -2.28
CA GLY A 139 -7.28 1.02 -3.66
C GLY A 139 -8.36 2.10 -3.73
N ARG A 140 -9.38 2.04 -2.86
CA ARG A 140 -10.41 3.08 -2.77
C ARG A 140 -9.86 4.42 -2.30
N ALA A 141 -8.96 4.42 -1.32
CA ALA A 141 -8.32 5.64 -0.84
C ALA A 141 -7.49 6.32 -1.95
N VAL A 142 -6.80 5.53 -2.78
CA VAL A 142 -6.08 6.05 -3.96
C VAL A 142 -7.03 6.68 -4.97
N ALA A 143 -8.14 6.01 -5.30
CA ALA A 143 -9.14 6.56 -6.22
C ALA A 143 -9.72 7.90 -5.73
N ILE A 144 -10.09 7.97 -4.45
CA ILE A 144 -10.59 9.20 -3.83
C ILE A 144 -9.53 10.31 -3.85
N GLY A 145 -8.26 9.96 -3.61
CA GLY A 145 -7.14 10.90 -3.68
C GLY A 145 -6.99 11.50 -5.07
N ILE A 146 -7.02 10.67 -6.12
CA ILE A 146 -6.94 11.10 -7.52
C ILE A 146 -8.11 12.05 -7.85
N ASP A 147 -9.33 11.69 -7.47
CA ASP A 147 -10.51 12.53 -7.73
C ASP A 147 -10.37 13.91 -7.06
N HIS A 148 -9.91 13.94 -5.81
CA HIS A 148 -9.69 15.18 -5.07
C HIS A 148 -8.59 16.06 -5.70
N ASP A 149 -7.50 15.46 -6.18
CA ASP A 149 -6.41 16.18 -6.84
C ASP A 149 -6.85 16.77 -8.19
N VAL A 150 -7.65 16.01 -8.95
CA VAL A 150 -8.25 16.48 -10.22
C VAL A 150 -9.18 17.67 -9.95
N GLU A 151 -10.04 17.59 -8.94
CA GLU A 151 -10.91 18.71 -8.56
C GLU A 151 -10.12 19.95 -8.11
N ALA A 152 -9.08 19.75 -7.30
CA ALA A 152 -8.23 20.84 -6.82
C ALA A 152 -7.55 21.57 -8.00
N PHE A 153 -7.05 20.81 -8.97
CA PHE A 153 -6.48 21.35 -10.20
C PHE A 153 -7.50 22.15 -11.02
N GLN A 154 -8.71 21.62 -11.22
CA GLN A 154 -9.77 22.33 -11.94
C GLN A 154 -10.14 23.66 -11.26
N ARG A 155 -10.21 23.68 -9.93
CA ARG A 155 -10.48 24.90 -9.15
C ARG A 155 -9.35 25.93 -9.29
N PHE A 156 -8.09 25.48 -9.31
CA PHE A 156 -6.94 26.35 -9.57
C PHE A 156 -7.04 27.01 -10.95
N CYS A 157 -7.30 26.23 -12.00
CA CYS A 157 -7.49 26.76 -13.36
C CYS A 157 -8.65 27.77 -13.43
N LYS A 158 -9.78 27.48 -12.76
CA LYS A 158 -10.93 28.39 -12.73
C LYS A 158 -10.63 29.71 -12.00
N LYS A 159 -9.79 29.69 -10.96
CA LYS A 159 -9.37 30.91 -10.24
C LYS A 159 -8.37 31.77 -11.05
N GLN A 160 -7.64 31.18 -12.00
CA GLN A 160 -6.67 31.90 -12.83
C GLN A 160 -7.24 32.53 -14.11
N GLY A 161 -8.54 32.36 -14.44
CA GLY A 161 -9.22 33.18 -15.46
C GLY A 161 -10.14 34.21 -14.80
N PRO A 162 -10.09 35.54 -15.14
CA PRO A 162 -9.88 36.11 -16.47
C PRO A 162 -8.89 37.30 -16.51
N TYR A 163 -7.58 37.04 -16.64
CA TYR A 163 -6.59 38.11 -16.94
C TYR A 163 -5.93 37.97 -18.33
N LEU A 164 -6.52 37.17 -19.22
CA LEU A 164 -6.09 37.01 -20.62
C LEU A 164 -7.22 37.41 -21.60
N GLY A 165 -7.95 38.47 -21.28
CA GLY A 165 -8.85 39.19 -22.19
C GLY A 165 -8.47 40.67 -22.19
N GLU A 166 -8.40 41.27 -23.38
CA GLU A 166 -8.06 42.69 -23.65
C GLU A 166 -6.56 43.08 -23.68
N ARG A 167 -5.87 42.68 -24.75
CA ARG A 167 -5.06 43.63 -25.55
C ARG A 167 -5.18 43.33 -27.04
N GLY A 168 -6.38 43.54 -27.57
CA GLY A 168 -6.58 43.88 -28.98
C GLY A 168 -6.77 45.39 -29.08
N GLY A 169 -5.71 46.12 -29.42
CA GLY A 169 -5.74 47.58 -29.53
C GLY A 169 -4.53 48.07 -30.32
N PHE A 170 -4.66 48.04 -31.65
CA PHE A 170 -3.75 48.66 -32.60
C PHE A 170 -3.69 50.17 -32.34
N SER A 171 -2.52 50.71 -32.01
CA SER A 171 -2.21 52.12 -32.26
C SER A 171 -0.73 52.28 -32.59
N SER A 172 -0.52 52.78 -33.81
CA SER A 172 0.71 53.29 -34.38
C SER A 172 1.44 54.29 -33.47
N GLY A 173 2.78 54.22 -33.45
CA GLY A 173 3.63 55.36 -33.09
C GLY A 173 4.75 55.07 -32.09
N GLY A 174 6.00 55.19 -32.56
CA GLY A 174 7.09 55.79 -31.79
C GLY A 174 7.89 54.88 -30.85
N SER A 175 9.05 54.44 -31.36
CA SER A 175 10.32 54.29 -30.65
C SER A 175 10.38 54.72 -29.17
N SER A 176 10.56 53.77 -28.24
CA SER A 176 11.40 53.97 -27.05
C SER A 176 11.74 52.64 -26.38
N LEU A 177 13.03 52.31 -26.39
CA LEU A 177 13.63 51.28 -25.57
C LEU A 177 13.40 51.61 -24.09
N ARG A 178 12.63 50.78 -23.38
CA ARG A 178 12.74 50.66 -21.92
C ARG A 178 12.79 49.20 -21.53
N SER A 179 14.02 48.78 -21.28
CA SER A 179 14.41 47.74 -20.33
C SER A 179 13.48 47.77 -19.11
N VAL A 180 12.78 46.67 -18.87
CA VAL A 180 12.18 46.35 -17.58
C VAL A 180 12.87 45.08 -17.10
N ALA A 181 13.85 45.30 -16.23
CA ALA A 181 14.44 44.28 -15.39
C ALA A 181 13.35 43.66 -14.51
N ILE A 182 13.12 42.36 -14.65
CA ILE A 182 12.44 41.57 -13.62
C ILE A 182 13.55 40.98 -12.74
N GLY A 183 14.00 41.82 -11.80
CA GLY A 183 14.67 41.38 -10.58
C GLY A 183 13.60 41.22 -9.50
N GLY A 184 13.39 39.99 -9.05
CA GLY A 184 12.42 39.65 -8.02
C GLY A 184 12.76 38.31 -7.40
N ALA A 185 13.99 38.21 -6.89
CA ALA A 185 14.41 37.15 -6.00
C ALA A 185 13.66 37.24 -4.67
N GLY A 186 13.24 36.10 -4.13
CA GLY A 186 12.89 35.96 -2.72
C GLY A 186 11.49 35.43 -2.42
N ALA A 187 11.31 34.11 -2.53
CA ALA A 187 10.45 33.32 -1.63
C ALA A 187 10.70 31.83 -1.85
N LEU A 188 11.96 31.42 -1.68
CA LEU A 188 12.36 30.03 -1.53
C LEU A 188 12.17 29.70 -0.04
N SER A 189 11.01 29.17 0.31
CA SER A 189 10.69 28.63 1.64
C SER A 189 10.24 27.19 1.43
N LYS A 190 11.20 26.25 1.44
CA LYS A 190 11.55 25.41 2.60
C LYS A 190 10.80 24.07 2.54
N TYR A 191 11.27 23.19 1.66
CA TYR A 191 11.08 21.74 1.82
C TYR A 191 12.40 21.18 2.37
N ASP A 192 12.44 20.96 3.68
CA ASP A 192 13.48 20.17 4.36
C ASP A 192 13.18 18.68 4.17
N PRO A 193 14.09 17.87 3.61
CA PRO A 193 14.00 16.43 3.69
C PRO A 193 14.59 15.95 5.03
N MET A 194 13.74 15.70 6.03
CA MET A 194 14.14 14.88 7.19
C MET A 194 13.80 13.42 6.92
N PHE A 195 14.77 12.67 6.39
CA PHE A 195 14.84 11.23 6.57
C PHE A 195 16.04 10.96 7.50
N GLU A 196 15.80 11.14 8.80
CA GLU A 196 16.76 10.78 9.83
C GLU A 196 16.54 9.32 10.22
N SER A 197 17.51 8.51 9.83
CA SER A 197 17.73 7.15 10.33
C SER A 197 18.16 7.23 11.80
N GLN A 198 17.34 6.72 12.72
CA GLN A 198 17.80 5.93 13.87
C GLN A 198 16.63 5.23 14.56
N GLY A 199 16.89 4.02 15.06
CA GLY A 199 15.88 3.09 15.51
C GLY A 199 15.49 3.18 16.98
N SER A 200 14.79 2.11 17.36
CA SER A 200 14.60 1.60 18.72
C SER A 200 13.50 2.21 19.60
N ALA A 201 12.54 1.32 19.87
CA ALA A 201 11.90 1.06 21.16
C ALA A 201 10.79 1.99 21.69
N ALA A 202 9.75 1.28 22.12
CA ALA A 202 8.85 1.53 23.23
C ALA A 202 7.60 2.40 22.98
N SER A 203 6.47 1.69 23.10
CA SER A 203 5.38 1.96 24.05
C SER A 203 4.61 3.27 23.89
N LEU A 204 3.28 3.17 23.71
CA LEU A 204 2.25 3.78 24.55
C LEU A 204 0.89 3.60 23.82
N THR A 205 0.04 2.75 24.37
CA THR A 205 -1.20 3.13 25.10
C THR A 205 -2.28 3.81 24.26
N GLY A 206 -3.47 3.21 24.33
CA GLY A 206 -4.68 3.96 24.64
C GLY A 206 -5.27 4.78 23.51
N TYR A 207 -6.07 4.12 22.66
CA TYR A 207 -7.22 4.79 22.06
C TYR A 207 -8.51 4.10 22.49
N HIS A 208 -9.14 4.76 23.46
CA HIS A 208 -10.47 4.51 23.98
C HIS A 208 -11.43 5.43 23.22
N ARG A 209 -12.32 4.88 22.39
CA ARG A 209 -13.52 5.55 21.83
C ARG A 209 -14.44 4.44 21.30
N SER A 210 -15.33 3.84 22.10
CA SER A 210 -16.62 4.36 22.59
C SER A 210 -17.49 4.93 21.46
N GLY A 211 -18.46 4.14 21.00
CA GLY A 211 -19.50 4.58 20.08
C GLY A 211 -20.06 3.45 19.19
N ASP A 212 -20.98 2.67 19.77
CA ASP A 212 -22.20 2.13 19.16
C ASP A 212 -22.11 1.14 17.97
N MET A 213 -22.18 -0.15 18.31
CA MET A 213 -22.63 -1.22 17.42
C MET A 213 -24.12 -1.54 17.68
N PRO A 214 -24.99 -1.61 16.66
CA PRO A 214 -26.33 -2.14 16.81
C PRO A 214 -26.31 -3.67 16.94
N ILE A 215 -26.97 -4.15 18.00
CA ILE A 215 -27.22 -5.56 18.31
C ILE A 215 -28.33 -6.07 17.38
N SER A 216 -27.95 -6.81 16.34
CA SER A 216 -28.81 -7.83 15.71
C SER A 216 -28.06 -8.59 14.61
N GLN A 217 -27.37 -9.68 14.97
CA GLN A 217 -27.29 -10.93 14.19
C GLN A 217 -26.32 -11.88 14.88
N GLN A 218 -26.80 -12.51 15.94
CA GLN A 218 -26.08 -13.58 16.64
C GLN A 218 -27.06 -14.71 16.93
N HIS A 219 -27.57 -15.34 15.88
CA HIS A 219 -28.28 -16.62 15.90
C HIS A 219 -28.35 -17.17 14.47
N ASP A 220 -27.32 -17.91 14.04
CA ASP A 220 -27.44 -19.02 13.06
C ASP A 220 -26.07 -19.62 12.69
N TYR A 221 -25.36 -20.20 13.67
CA TYR A 221 -24.19 -21.05 13.39
C TYR A 221 -24.27 -22.46 14.00
N HIS A 222 -25.42 -22.84 14.57
CA HIS A 222 -25.73 -24.24 14.86
C HIS A 222 -26.68 -24.72 13.77
N GLN A 223 -26.18 -25.41 12.73
CA GLN A 223 -26.89 -26.41 11.90
C GLN A 223 -26.09 -26.78 10.62
N LEU A 224 -24.81 -27.15 10.74
CA LEU A 224 -24.05 -27.73 9.62
C LEU A 224 -23.04 -28.80 10.07
N GLU A 225 -23.45 -29.64 11.00
CA GLU A 225 -22.89 -30.99 11.18
C GLU A 225 -24.04 -32.01 11.22
N ARG A 226 -24.41 -32.50 10.03
CA ARG A 226 -24.92 -33.84 9.83
C ARG A 226 -24.60 -34.31 8.42
#